data_AF-A0A358AFQ8-F1
#
_entry.id   AF-A0A358AFQ8-F1
#
_cell.length_a   1.000
_cell.length_b   1.000
_cell.length_c   1.000
_cell.angle_alpha   90.00
_cell.angle_beta   90.00
_cell.angle_gamma   90.00
#
_symmetry.space_group_name_H-M   'P 1'
#
loop_
_entity.id
_entity.type
_entity.pdbx_description
1 polymer ?
#
loop_
_entity_poly.entity_id
_entity_poly.type
_entity_poly.pdbx_seq_one_letter_code
_entity_poly.pdbx_strand_id
1 'polypeptide(L)'
;MIAFKDEDLVNGNGSRKKTLGFSDDETQSLDRALANIKVCDPACGSGAFLVGMLNEIVSARRILEPRSEYKLKKEAIQECIYGVDIDPGAVDIAKLRLWLSLVVDFELRDIEPLPNLDYKIMCGNSLLEELIVGDESIKLFDERLLDRKFAGNIKVSNRNKEIEKQIKEKERELQKIKSFDAKLTGESIRRAKEIEKDIKALKKN
;
A
#
# COMPACT_ATOMS: atom_id res chain seq x y z
N MET A 1 18.78 -16.43 1.19
CA MET A 1 18.41 -17.61 0.38
C MET A 1 17.03 -18.05 0.86
N ILE A 2 15.98 -17.79 0.08
CA ILE A 2 14.62 -18.22 0.43
C ILE A 2 14.54 -19.72 0.14
N ALA A 3 14.31 -20.53 1.17
CA ALA A 3 14.21 -21.98 1.03
C ALA A 3 12.80 -22.36 0.55
N PHE A 4 12.72 -23.02 -0.61
CA PHE A 4 11.50 -23.68 -1.07
C PHE A 4 11.41 -25.04 -0.35
N LYS A 5 10.23 -25.41 0.17
CA LYS A 5 10.02 -26.76 0.70
C LYS A 5 9.65 -27.67 -0.46
N ASP A 6 10.34 -28.80 -0.59
CA ASP A 6 10.04 -29.87 -1.55
C ASP A 6 8.81 -30.69 -1.12
N GLU A 7 7.67 -30.04 -0.86
CA GLU A 7 6.38 -30.72 -0.72
C GLU A 7 5.59 -30.52 -2.01
N ASP A 8 5.78 -31.46 -2.94
CA ASP A 8 5.10 -31.55 -4.22
C ASP A 8 3.60 -31.85 -4.03
N LEU A 9 2.77 -30.81 -3.95
CA LEU A 9 1.33 -30.95 -4.14
C LEU A 9 1.00 -30.82 -5.64
N VAL A 10 0.94 -31.99 -6.30
CA VAL A 10 0.44 -32.12 -7.67
C VAL A 10 -1.07 -31.90 -7.67
N ASN A 11 -1.54 -30.76 -8.18
CA ASN A 11 -2.94 -30.64 -8.57
C ASN A 11 -3.16 -31.30 -9.94
N GLY A 12 -4.37 -31.82 -10.17
CA GLY A 12 -4.77 -32.66 -11.32
C GLY A 12 -4.61 -32.10 -12.74
N ASN A 13 -3.94 -30.95 -12.91
CA ASN A 13 -3.56 -30.36 -14.21
C ASN A 13 -2.03 -30.26 -14.42
N GLY A 14 -1.21 -31.00 -13.68
CA GLY A 14 0.22 -31.19 -13.97
C GLY A 14 1.12 -29.95 -13.82
N SER A 15 0.61 -28.86 -13.24
CA SER A 15 1.39 -27.65 -12.99
C SER A 15 1.98 -27.70 -11.57
N ARG A 16 3.31 -27.77 -11.44
CA ARG A 16 4.02 -27.69 -10.14
C ARG A 16 3.77 -26.33 -9.50
N LYS A 17 3.07 -26.28 -8.37
CA LYS A 17 3.07 -25.10 -7.49
C LYS A 17 4.28 -25.22 -6.56
N LYS A 18 5.28 -24.36 -6.73
CA LYS A 18 6.31 -24.16 -5.70
C LYS A 18 5.66 -23.44 -4.54
N THR A 19 5.32 -24.16 -3.48
CA THR A 19 4.83 -23.55 -2.25
C THR A 19 6.05 -23.02 -1.50
N LEU A 20 6.10 -21.71 -1.26
CA LEU A 20 7.09 -21.15 -0.35
C LEU A 20 6.87 -21.80 1.02
N GLY A 21 7.94 -22.17 1.74
CA GLY A 21 7.84 -22.92 2.99
C GLY A 21 7.26 -22.15 4.19
N PHE A 22 6.57 -21.03 3.94
CA PHE A 22 5.96 -20.14 4.93
C PHE A 22 4.60 -20.67 5.39
N SER A 23 4.27 -20.39 6.65
CA SER A 23 2.90 -20.53 7.16
C SER A 23 1.95 -19.49 6.53
N ASP A 24 0.64 -19.70 6.67
CA ASP A 24 -0.38 -18.76 6.20
C ASP A 24 -0.22 -17.37 6.85
N ASP A 25 0.05 -17.34 8.16
CA ASP A 25 0.26 -16.11 8.92
C ASP A 25 1.51 -15.34 8.44
N GLU A 26 2.61 -16.06 8.17
CA GLU A 26 3.82 -15.48 7.61
C GLU A 26 3.57 -14.94 6.21
N THR A 27 2.92 -15.72 5.34
CA THR A 27 2.60 -15.31 3.97
C THR A 27 1.76 -14.03 3.96
N GLN A 28 0.74 -13.96 4.82
CA GLN A 28 -0.10 -12.78 4.93
C GLN A 28 0.66 -11.57 5.51
N SER A 29 1.55 -11.80 6.49
CA SER A 29 2.41 -10.74 7.03
C SER A 29 3.37 -10.19 5.97
N LEU A 30 3.98 -11.06 5.16
CA LEU A 30 4.86 -10.66 4.06
C LEU A 30 4.10 -9.90 2.97
N ASP A 31 2.92 -10.38 2.54
CA ASP A 31 2.11 -9.68 1.53
C ASP A 31 1.74 -8.28 2.02
N ARG A 32 1.31 -8.14 3.28
CA ARG A 32 1.02 -6.83 3.87
C ARG A 32 2.24 -5.93 3.93
N ALA A 33 3.43 -6.46 4.23
CA ALA A 33 4.66 -5.67 4.24
C ALA A 33 5.00 -5.17 2.83
N LEU A 34 4.90 -6.03 1.81
CA LEU A 34 5.14 -5.66 0.40
C LEU A 34 4.09 -4.70 -0.14
N ALA A 35 2.82 -4.84 0.25
CA ALA A 35 1.75 -3.92 -0.14
C ALA A 35 1.94 -2.50 0.42
N ASN A 36 2.74 -2.34 1.48
CA ASN A 36 2.95 -1.06 2.16
C ASN A 36 4.37 -0.49 1.97
N ILE A 37 5.24 -1.14 1.18
CA ILE A 37 6.57 -0.61 0.88
C ILE A 37 6.44 0.73 0.14
N LYS A 38 7.34 1.67 0.40
CA LYS A 38 7.38 2.96 -0.29
C LYS A 38 8.71 3.06 -1.04
N VAL A 39 8.62 3.25 -2.35
CA VAL A 39 9.75 3.44 -3.26
C VAL A 39 9.65 4.85 -3.81
N CYS A 40 10.69 5.65 -3.60
CA CYS A 40 10.77 7.02 -4.10
C CYS A 40 12.02 7.16 -5.00
N ASP A 41 11.83 7.71 -6.19
CA ASP A 41 12.91 8.09 -7.10
C ASP A 41 12.92 9.63 -7.30
N PRO A 42 13.89 10.35 -6.72
CA PRO A 42 13.93 11.82 -6.71
C PRO A 42 14.39 12.44 -8.05
N ALA A 43 14.79 11.63 -9.03
CA ALA A 43 15.14 12.07 -10.38
C ALA A 43 14.65 11.01 -11.38
N CYS A 44 13.34 10.80 -11.41
CA CYS A 44 12.75 9.60 -12.00
C CYS A 44 12.86 9.54 -13.53
N GLY A 45 13.19 10.65 -14.18
CA GLY A 45 13.23 10.79 -15.62
C GLY A 45 11.94 10.25 -16.24
N SER A 46 12.08 9.47 -17.31
CA SER A 46 10.96 8.80 -17.98
C SER A 46 10.29 7.66 -17.16
N GLY A 47 10.68 7.42 -15.92
CA GLY A 47 10.07 6.43 -15.03
C GLY A 47 10.49 4.97 -15.27
N ALA A 48 11.64 4.73 -15.90
CA ALA A 48 12.13 3.36 -16.16
C ALA A 48 12.37 2.59 -14.85
N PHE A 49 13.03 3.23 -13.89
CA PHE A 49 13.29 2.65 -12.57
C PHE A 49 11.99 2.37 -11.82
N LEU A 50 11.03 3.32 -11.85
CA LEU A 50 9.73 3.17 -11.20
C LEU A 50 8.98 1.92 -11.70
N VAL A 51 8.95 1.71 -13.01
CA VAL A 51 8.32 0.52 -13.62
C VAL A 51 9.09 -0.75 -13.31
N GLY A 52 10.43 -0.70 -13.26
CA GLY A 52 11.24 -1.81 -12.79
C GLY A 52 10.87 -2.23 -11.36
N MET A 53 10.83 -1.26 -10.44
CA MET A 53 10.45 -1.50 -9.04
C MET A 53 9.01 -1.96 -8.88
N LEU A 54 8.08 -1.44 -9.68
CA LEU A 54 6.71 -1.94 -9.77
C LEU A 54 6.69 -3.44 -10.09
N ASN A 55 7.44 -3.86 -11.13
CA ASN A 55 7.50 -5.25 -11.54
C ASN A 55 8.14 -6.15 -10.48
N GLU A 56 9.15 -5.68 -9.75
CA GLU A 56 9.75 -6.43 -8.63
C GLU A 56 8.77 -6.64 -7.47
N ILE A 57 8.05 -5.59 -7.06
CA ILE A 57 7.03 -5.69 -6.00
C ILE A 57 5.93 -6.67 -6.41
N VAL A 58 5.41 -6.53 -7.64
CA VAL A 58 4.36 -7.40 -8.17
C VAL A 58 4.86 -8.84 -8.25
N SER A 59 6.07 -9.07 -8.76
CA SER A 59 6.65 -10.41 -8.87
C SER A 59 6.80 -11.07 -7.50
N ALA A 60 7.29 -10.34 -6.49
CA ALA A 60 7.39 -10.85 -5.13
C ALA A 60 6.01 -11.23 -4.54
N ARG A 61 5.01 -10.35 -4.70
CA ARG A 61 3.64 -10.59 -4.18
C ARG A 61 2.93 -11.73 -4.91
N ARG A 62 3.16 -11.91 -6.21
CA ARG A 62 2.61 -13.03 -7.00
C ARG A 62 3.03 -14.40 -6.49
N ILE A 63 4.22 -14.52 -5.91
CA ILE A 63 4.70 -15.79 -5.34
C ILE A 63 3.98 -16.10 -4.02
N LEU A 64 3.59 -15.07 -3.25
CA LEU A 64 2.91 -15.22 -1.96
C LEU A 64 1.42 -15.56 -2.14
N GLU A 65 0.72 -14.85 -3.02
CA GLU A 65 -0.70 -15.10 -3.27
C GLU A 65 -1.03 -15.07 -4.77
N PRO A 66 -1.81 -16.04 -5.28
CA PRO A 66 -2.27 -16.05 -6.67
C PRO A 66 -3.40 -15.02 -6.87
N ARG A 67 -3.04 -13.74 -6.90
CA ARG A 67 -3.94 -12.62 -7.26
C ARG A 67 -3.79 -12.26 -8.72
N SER A 68 -4.80 -11.57 -9.25
CA SER A 68 -4.71 -10.94 -10.58
C SER A 68 -3.54 -9.95 -10.61
N GLU A 69 -2.70 -10.07 -11.63
CA GLU A 69 -1.57 -9.17 -11.84
C GLU A 69 -2.02 -7.72 -11.99
N TYR A 70 -3.19 -7.48 -12.60
CA TYR A 70 -3.81 -6.15 -12.68
C TYR A 70 -3.98 -5.53 -11.30
N LYS A 71 -4.56 -6.29 -10.36
CA LYS A 71 -4.83 -5.80 -9.00
C LYS A 71 -3.54 -5.48 -8.26
N LEU A 72 -2.53 -6.34 -8.38
CA LEU A 72 -1.22 -6.14 -7.76
C LEU A 72 -0.51 -4.92 -8.34
N LYS A 73 -0.50 -4.76 -9.68
CA LYS A 73 0.08 -3.58 -10.35
C LYS A 73 -0.65 -2.32 -9.94
N LYS A 74 -1.99 -2.33 -9.96
CA LYS A 74 -2.82 -1.21 -9.54
C LYS A 74 -2.46 -0.81 -8.12
N GLU A 75 -2.61 -1.71 -7.14
CA GLU A 75 -2.27 -1.46 -5.74
C GLU A 75 -0.86 -0.90 -5.56
N ALA A 76 0.15 -1.50 -6.22
CA ALA A 76 1.53 -1.05 -6.12
C ALA A 76 1.74 0.36 -6.70
N ILE A 77 1.08 0.71 -7.81
CA ILE A 77 1.09 2.07 -8.36
C ILE A 77 0.42 3.07 -7.39
N GLN A 78 -0.71 2.71 -6.76
CA GLN A 78 -1.42 3.64 -5.87
C GLN A 78 -0.65 3.85 -4.56
N GLU A 79 -0.03 2.79 -4.03
CA GLU A 79 0.49 2.80 -2.67
C GLU A 79 2.01 2.87 -2.59
N CYS A 80 2.74 2.25 -3.52
CA CYS A 80 4.16 2.00 -3.34
C CYS A 80 5.07 2.92 -4.14
N ILE A 81 4.64 3.41 -5.31
CA ILE A 81 5.51 4.09 -6.26
C ILE A 81 5.37 5.62 -6.16
N TYR A 82 6.51 6.29 -6.00
CA TYR A 82 6.63 7.76 -5.95
C TYR A 82 7.84 8.21 -6.78
N GLY A 83 7.71 9.35 -7.44
CA GLY A 83 8.76 9.90 -8.29
C GLY A 83 8.71 11.42 -8.36
N VAL A 84 9.88 12.04 -8.46
CA VAL A 84 10.01 13.47 -8.74
C VAL A 84 11.00 13.63 -9.89
N ASP A 85 10.72 14.57 -10.79
CA ASP A 85 11.71 15.02 -11.76
C ASP A 85 11.58 16.54 -11.99
N ILE A 86 12.68 17.19 -12.37
CA ILE A 86 12.69 18.62 -12.65
C ILE A 86 12.07 18.95 -14.01
N ASP A 87 12.13 18.00 -14.96
CA ASP A 87 11.55 18.15 -16.29
C ASP A 87 10.07 17.68 -16.30
N PRO A 88 9.10 18.59 -16.55
CA PRO A 88 7.70 18.22 -16.65
C PRO A 88 7.44 17.21 -17.78
N GLY A 89 8.22 17.24 -18.87
CA GLY A 89 8.09 16.27 -19.96
C GLY A 89 8.45 14.85 -19.51
N ALA A 90 9.51 14.72 -18.71
CA ALA A 90 9.90 13.44 -18.10
C ALA A 90 8.81 12.90 -17.16
N VAL A 91 8.20 13.77 -16.35
CA VAL A 91 7.07 13.43 -15.46
C VAL A 91 5.88 12.89 -16.25
N ASP A 92 5.49 13.55 -17.33
CA ASP A 92 4.37 13.11 -18.17
C ASP A 92 4.65 11.75 -18.82
N ILE A 93 5.88 11.55 -19.31
CA ILE A 93 6.31 10.25 -19.85
C ILE A 93 6.29 9.17 -18.77
N ALA A 94 6.72 9.47 -17.54
CA ALA A 94 6.69 8.53 -16.42
C ALA A 94 5.25 8.13 -16.05
N LYS A 95 4.33 9.11 -15.96
CA LYS A 95 2.89 8.85 -15.72
C LYS A 95 2.29 7.98 -16.83
N LEU A 96 2.58 8.30 -18.10
CA LEU A 96 2.12 7.51 -19.24
C LEU A 96 2.69 6.08 -19.21
N ARG A 97 3.98 5.92 -18.90
CA ARG A 97 4.64 4.61 -18.83
C ARG A 97 4.04 3.76 -17.72
N LEU A 98 3.76 4.32 -16.55
CA LEU A 98 3.07 3.62 -15.45
C LEU A 98 1.64 3.24 -15.87
N TRP A 99 0.91 4.13 -16.55
CA TRP A 99 -0.42 3.83 -17.06
C TRP A 99 -0.41 2.68 -18.07
N LEU A 100 0.50 2.72 -19.05
CA LEU A 100 0.70 1.65 -20.04
C LEU A 100 1.08 0.33 -19.36
N SER A 101 1.92 0.36 -18.33
CA SER A 101 2.31 -0.85 -17.59
C SER A 101 1.12 -1.54 -16.91
N LEU A 102 0.05 -0.78 -16.61
CA LEU A 102 -1.20 -1.32 -16.09
C LEU A 102 -2.11 -1.85 -17.19
N VAL A 103 -2.26 -1.14 -18.32
CA VAL A 103 -3.32 -1.45 -19.31
C VAL A 103 -2.91 -2.41 -20.42
N VAL A 104 -1.62 -2.57 -20.71
CA VAL A 104 -1.14 -3.39 -21.84
C VAL A 104 -1.54 -4.86 -21.72
N ASP A 105 -1.71 -5.38 -20.51
CA ASP A 105 -1.97 -6.80 -20.28
C ASP A 105 -3.48 -7.15 -20.14
N PHE A 106 -4.39 -6.20 -20.35
CA PHE A 106 -5.82 -6.40 -20.07
C PHE A 106 -6.75 -5.83 -21.14
N GLU A 107 -7.92 -6.44 -21.30
CA GLU A 107 -8.96 -5.89 -22.18
C GLU A 107 -9.48 -4.56 -21.65
N LEU A 108 -9.47 -3.53 -22.51
CA LEU A 108 -9.87 -2.15 -22.19
C LEU A 108 -11.28 -2.02 -21.58
N ARG A 109 -12.14 -3.04 -21.74
CA ARG A 109 -13.53 -3.06 -21.29
C ARG A 109 -13.68 -3.17 -19.76
N ASP A 110 -12.68 -3.71 -19.07
CA ASP A 110 -12.73 -3.99 -17.62
C ASP A 110 -11.74 -3.14 -16.80
N ILE A 111 -11.16 -2.09 -17.41
CA ILE A 111 -10.14 -1.27 -16.75
C ILE A 111 -10.79 -0.16 -15.94
N GLU A 112 -10.70 -0.27 -14.63
CA GLU A 112 -11.00 0.86 -13.74
C GLU A 112 -9.97 1.99 -13.95
N PRO A 113 -10.38 3.26 -13.90
CA PRO A 113 -9.45 4.37 -14.03
C PRO A 113 -8.36 4.28 -12.94
N LEU A 114 -7.12 4.60 -13.34
CA LEU A 114 -6.04 4.79 -12.37
C LEU A 114 -6.43 5.92 -11.40
N PRO A 115 -6.03 5.82 -10.12
CA PRO A 115 -6.14 6.97 -9.23
C PRO A 115 -5.33 8.13 -9.80
N ASN A 116 -5.64 9.34 -9.34
CA ASN A 116 -4.85 10.50 -9.71
C ASN A 116 -3.37 10.30 -9.29
N LEU A 117 -2.47 10.23 -10.28
CA LEU A 117 -1.02 10.07 -10.14
C LEU A 117 -0.29 11.39 -9.84
N ASP A 118 -0.97 12.54 -9.92
CA ASP A 118 -0.38 13.87 -9.79
C ASP A 118 0.31 14.10 -8.45
N TYR A 119 -0.15 13.42 -7.39
CA TYR A 119 0.47 13.50 -6.06
C TYR A 119 1.52 12.41 -5.80
N LYS A 120 1.78 11.55 -6.79
CA LYS A 120 2.75 10.45 -6.71
C LYS A 120 3.96 10.72 -7.58
N ILE A 121 3.72 11.19 -8.80
CA ILE A 121 4.74 11.54 -9.79
C ILE A 121 4.64 13.04 -10.04
N MET A 122 5.61 13.79 -9.53
CA MET A 122 5.54 15.26 -9.44
C MET A 122 6.69 15.93 -10.19
N CYS A 123 6.39 17.08 -10.79
CA CYS A 123 7.43 18.00 -11.27
C CYS A 123 7.98 18.77 -10.07
N GLY A 124 9.28 18.71 -9.83
CA GLY A 124 9.90 19.36 -8.69
C GLY A 124 11.42 19.25 -8.66
N ASN A 125 12.03 20.09 -7.85
CA ASN A 125 13.46 20.02 -7.57
C ASN A 125 13.69 19.34 -6.23
N SER A 126 14.13 18.09 -6.29
CA SER A 126 14.40 17.25 -5.11
C SER A 126 15.58 17.72 -4.26
N LEU A 127 16.36 18.72 -4.72
CA LEU A 127 17.45 19.33 -3.95
C LEU A 127 16.98 20.51 -3.08
N LEU A 128 15.72 20.95 -3.20
CA LEU A 128 15.22 22.03 -2.36
C LEU A 128 14.93 21.54 -0.95
N GLU A 129 15.63 22.11 0.02
CA GLU A 129 15.45 21.80 1.44
C GLU A 129 14.39 22.71 2.11
N GLU A 130 14.04 23.82 1.46
CA GLU A 130 13.17 24.86 1.99
C GLU A 130 12.27 25.44 0.89
N LEU A 131 10.98 25.57 1.20
CA LEU A 131 9.99 26.19 0.34
C LEU A 131 9.72 27.61 0.85
N ILE A 132 9.98 28.61 0.02
CA ILE A 132 9.70 30.02 0.35
C ILE A 132 8.29 30.36 -0.14
N VAL A 133 7.42 30.79 0.77
CA VAL A 133 6.03 31.20 0.48
C VAL A 133 5.84 32.63 1.02
N GLY A 134 5.98 33.62 0.15
CA GLY A 134 6.01 35.02 0.56
C GLY A 134 7.27 35.33 1.37
N ASP A 135 7.10 35.84 2.59
CA ASP A 135 8.21 36.11 3.52
C ASP A 135 8.48 34.93 4.48
N GLU A 136 7.70 33.84 4.40
CA GLU A 136 7.86 32.66 5.25
C GLU A 136 8.64 31.56 4.53
N SER A 137 9.47 30.86 5.30
CA SER A 137 10.26 29.73 4.81
C SER A 137 9.85 28.44 5.53
N ILE A 138 9.48 27.43 4.76
CA ILE A 138 9.00 26.14 5.25
C ILE A 138 10.08 25.11 4.95
N LYS A 139 10.77 24.61 5.99
CA LYS A 139 11.68 23.48 5.84
C LYS A 139 10.93 22.25 5.38
N LEU A 140 11.34 21.71 4.23
CA LEU A 140 10.76 20.52 3.62
C LEU A 140 11.32 19.23 4.24
N PHE A 141 12.53 19.30 4.81
CA PHE A 141 13.17 18.19 5.50
C PHE A 141 13.36 18.49 7.00
N ASP A 142 12.91 17.55 7.83
CA ASP A 142 13.14 17.59 9.27
C ASP A 142 14.35 16.71 9.61
N GLU A 143 15.51 17.34 9.88
CA GLU A 143 16.76 16.65 10.25
C GLU A 143 16.60 15.70 11.43
N ARG A 144 15.63 15.94 12.32
CA ARG A 144 15.35 15.06 13.46
C ARG A 144 14.95 13.66 12.98
N LEU A 145 14.42 13.50 11.77
CA LEU A 145 14.10 12.20 11.17
C LEU A 145 15.33 11.31 10.97
N LEU A 146 16.54 11.87 10.92
CA LEU A 146 17.79 11.11 10.84
C LEU A 146 18.17 10.48 12.19
N ASP A 147 17.66 11.00 13.31
CA ASP A 147 17.83 10.38 14.61
C ASP A 147 16.95 9.14 14.73
N ARG A 148 17.57 7.97 14.87
CA ARG A 148 16.88 6.69 15.03
C ARG A 148 15.89 6.68 16.20
N LYS A 149 16.18 7.38 17.30
CA LYS A 149 15.28 7.45 18.45
C LYS A 149 14.03 8.25 18.11
N PHE A 150 14.21 9.40 17.44
CA PHE A 150 13.12 10.25 17.01
C PHE A 150 12.26 9.58 15.92
N ALA A 151 12.89 8.97 14.91
CA ALA A 151 12.19 8.20 13.88
C ALA A 151 11.42 7.00 14.47
N GLY A 152 11.97 6.33 15.48
CA GLY A 152 11.29 5.28 16.24
C GLY A 152 10.05 5.82 16.97
N ASN A 153 10.18 6.95 17.67
CA ASN A 153 9.08 7.60 18.39
C ASN A 153 7.97 8.09 17.44
N ILE A 154 8.32 8.61 16.26
CA ILE A 154 7.34 8.98 15.23
C ILE A 154 6.59 7.75 14.72
N LYS A 155 7.27 6.64 14.44
CA LYS A 155 6.60 5.40 14.00
C LYS A 155 5.59 4.91 15.04
N VAL A 156 5.95 4.95 16.32
CA VAL A 156 5.03 4.60 17.42
C VAL A 156 3.85 5.59 17.47
N SER A 157 4.11 6.89 17.43
CA SER A 157 3.07 7.92 17.46
C SER A 157 2.09 7.80 16.29
N ASN A 158 2.59 7.59 15.07
CA ASN A 158 1.75 7.42 13.88
C ASN A 158 0.94 6.12 13.93
N ARG A 159 1.51 5.03 14.45
CA ARG A 159 0.79 3.78 14.66
C ARG A 159 -0.34 3.95 15.68
N ASN A 160 -0.10 4.70 16.75
CA ASN A 160 -1.14 4.99 17.75
C ASN A 160 -2.27 5.84 17.15
N LYS A 161 -1.95 6.86 16.33
CA LYS A 161 -2.96 7.66 15.61
C LYS A 161 -3.80 6.81 14.66
N GLU A 162 -3.20 5.86 13.97
CA GLU A 162 -3.91 4.96 13.07
C GLU A 162 -4.84 4.00 13.84
N ILE A 163 -4.36 3.44 14.96
CA ILE A 163 -5.18 2.62 15.86
C ILE A 163 -6.38 3.43 16.39
N GLU A 164 -6.15 4.67 16.81
CA GLU A 164 -7.24 5.57 17.27
C GLU A 164 -8.26 5.83 16.17
N LYS A 165 -7.82 6.03 14.92
CA LYS A 165 -8.72 6.23 13.78
C LYS A 165 -9.57 4.99 13.51
N GLN A 166 -8.97 3.80 13.54
CA GLN A 166 -9.67 2.53 13.34
C GLN A 166 -10.70 2.25 14.46
N ILE A 167 -10.34 2.54 15.71
CA ILE A 167 -11.27 2.45 16.84
C ILE A 167 -12.46 3.38 16.61
N LYS A 168 -12.21 4.63 16.21
CA LYS A 168 -13.26 5.63 15.98
C LYS A 168 -14.21 5.25 14.84
N GLU A 169 -13.70 4.64 13.77
CA GLU A 169 -14.53 4.10 12.69
C GLU A 169 -15.40 2.93 13.14
N LYS A 170 -14.82 1.95 13.85
CA LYS A 170 -15.57 0.81 14.40
C LYS A 170 -16.61 1.23 15.43
N GLU A 171 -16.32 2.23 16.28
CA GLU A 171 -17.28 2.78 17.23
C GLU A 171 -18.45 3.48 16.52
N ARG A 172 -18.20 4.19 15.41
CA ARG A 172 -19.26 4.77 14.57
C ARG A 172 -20.12 3.70 13.91
N GLU A 173 -19.52 2.63 13.39
CA GLU A 173 -20.26 1.50 12.81
C GLU A 173 -21.16 0.84 13.87
N LEU A 174 -20.61 0.59 15.06
CA LEU A 174 -21.35 0.05 16.20
C LEU A 174 -22.53 0.95 16.61
N GLN A 175 -22.32 2.27 16.63
CA GLN A 175 -23.37 3.24 16.94
C GLN A 175 -24.48 3.23 15.90
N LYS A 176 -24.14 3.15 14.60
CA LYS A 176 -25.12 3.03 13.51
C LYS A 176 -25.97 1.77 13.67
N ILE A 177 -25.35 0.61 13.91
CA ILE A 177 -26.04 -0.67 14.12
C ILE A 177 -27.00 -0.56 15.32
N LYS A 178 -26.55 0.04 16.44
CA LYS A 178 -27.37 0.23 17.64
C LYS A 178 -28.51 1.24 17.45
N SER A 179 -28.34 2.23 16.57
CA SER A 179 -29.36 3.28 16.32
C SER A 179 -30.44 2.90 15.31
N PHE A 180 -30.13 2.03 14.33
CA PHE A 180 -31.02 1.72 13.21
C PHE A 180 -31.95 0.53 13.49
N ASP A 181 -31.51 -0.42 14.32
CA ASP A 181 -32.26 -1.65 14.61
C ASP A 181 -32.98 -1.59 15.97
N ALA A 182 -34.02 -0.76 16.09
CA ALA A 182 -34.95 -0.84 17.24
C ALA A 182 -35.67 -2.20 17.35
N LYS A 183 -35.51 -3.10 16.36
CA LYS A 183 -35.80 -4.54 16.41
C LYS A 183 -34.54 -5.32 16.03
N LEU A 184 -33.63 -5.52 16.98
CA LEU A 184 -32.39 -6.29 16.80
C LEU A 184 -32.66 -7.67 16.16
N THR A 185 -32.18 -7.89 14.94
CA THR A 185 -32.12 -9.22 14.32
C THR A 185 -30.91 -10.00 14.87
N GLY A 186 -30.94 -11.34 14.80
CA GLY A 186 -29.85 -12.18 15.30
C GLY A 186 -28.51 -11.93 14.61
N GLU A 187 -28.52 -11.50 13.35
CA GLU A 187 -27.32 -11.14 12.57
C GLU A 187 -26.73 -9.81 13.06
N SER A 188 -27.53 -8.78 13.27
CA SER A 188 -27.06 -7.49 13.79
C SER A 188 -26.40 -7.62 15.17
N ILE A 189 -26.92 -8.50 16.03
CA ILE A 189 -26.33 -8.82 17.35
C ILE A 189 -24.95 -9.47 17.21
N ARG A 190 -24.82 -10.44 16.29
CA ARG A 190 -23.54 -11.14 16.05
C ARG A 190 -22.48 -10.15 15.56
N ARG A 191 -22.83 -9.34 14.56
CA ARG A 191 -21.94 -8.32 13.99
C ARG A 191 -21.51 -7.27 15.02
N ALA A 192 -22.43 -6.81 15.87
CA ALA A 192 -22.10 -5.88 16.96
C ALA A 192 -21.11 -6.48 17.97
N LYS A 193 -21.27 -7.77 18.33
CA LYS A 193 -20.33 -8.48 19.22
C LYS A 193 -18.94 -8.65 18.61
N GLU A 194 -18.86 -8.91 17.31
CA GLU A 194 -17.59 -8.99 16.58
C GLU A 194 -16.86 -7.64 16.59
N ILE A 195 -17.58 -6.55 16.27
CA ILE A 195 -17.01 -5.20 16.31
C ILE A 195 -16.51 -4.82 17.72
N GLU A 196 -17.26 -5.17 18.77
CA GLU A 196 -16.84 -4.94 20.16
C GLU A 196 -15.58 -5.74 20.53
N LYS A 197 -15.44 -6.97 20.02
CA LYS A 197 -14.24 -7.80 20.22
C LYS A 197 -13.03 -7.18 19.53
N ASP A 198 -13.19 -6.70 18.30
CA ASP A 198 -12.13 -6.04 17.54
C ASP A 198 -11.65 -4.75 18.23
N ILE A 199 -12.58 -3.92 18.71
CA ILE A 199 -12.23 -2.70 19.46
C ILE A 199 -11.40 -3.06 20.71
N LYS A 200 -11.78 -4.11 21.45
CA LYS A 200 -11.01 -4.56 22.62
C LYS A 200 -9.61 -5.06 22.24
N ALA A 201 -9.47 -5.77 21.14
CA ALA A 201 -8.17 -6.22 20.65
C ALA A 201 -7.28 -5.04 20.26
N LEU A 202 -7.83 -4.03 19.57
CA LEU A 202 -7.12 -2.82 19.18
C LEU A 202 -6.67 -1.96 20.37
N LYS A 203 -7.47 -1.87 21.43
CA LYS A 203 -7.12 -1.14 22.67
C LYS A 203 -6.03 -1.83 23.52
N LYS A 204 -5.66 -3.07 23.20
CA LYS A 204 -4.68 -3.87 23.96
C LYS A 204 -3.29 -3.88 23.29
N ASN A 205 -3.20 -3.42 22.04
CA ASN A 205 -1.94 -3.19 21.31
C ASN A 205 -1.36 -1.82 21.63
#